data_AF-A0A8W8KVP4-F1
#
_entry.id   AF-A0A8W8KVP4-F1
#
_cell.length_a   1.000
_cell.length_b   1.000
_cell.length_c   1.000
_cell.angle_alpha   90.00
_cell.angle_beta   90.00
_cell.angle_gamma   90.00
#
_symmetry.space_group_name_H-M   'P 1'
#
loop_
_entity.id
_entity.type
_entity.pdbx_description
1 polymer ?
#
loop_
_entity_poly.entity_id
_entity_poly.type
_entity_poly.pdbx_seq_one_letter_code
_entity_poly.pdbx_strand_id
1 'polypeptide(L)'
;TFVQHLVPTEPLVQKLVHNLYFQKNLPAFIGKFFLLGEAIQLERDIMIWNNKRYEKKPLFVKSKEDSQVAKHRRWFSQFYSENSPRLKFQRDTLEW
;
A
#
# COMPACT_ATOMS: atom_id res chain seq x y z
N THR A 1 7.48 -16.18 -7.39
CA THR A 1 6.83 -14.88 -7.63
C THR A 1 6.17 -14.38 -6.36
N PHE A 2 6.54 -13.19 -5.91
CA PHE A 2 5.86 -12.49 -4.84
C PHE A 2 4.93 -11.45 -5.46
N VAL A 3 3.69 -11.38 -5.02
CA VAL A 3 2.71 -10.42 -5.53
C VAL A 3 2.04 -9.72 -4.35
N GLN A 4 2.09 -8.39 -4.40
CA GLN A 4 1.54 -7.50 -3.39
C GLN A 4 0.40 -6.68 -4.01
N HIS A 5 -0.76 -6.67 -3.36
CA HIS A 5 -1.90 -5.89 -3.80
C HIS A 5 -2.50 -5.09 -2.65
N LEU A 6 -2.80 -3.81 -2.91
CA LEU A 6 -3.53 -2.94 -2.00
C LEU A 6 -4.89 -2.61 -2.60
N VAL A 7 -5.94 -2.82 -1.83
CA VAL A 7 -7.31 -2.48 -2.22
C VAL A 7 -7.91 -1.56 -1.16
N PRO A 8 -8.43 -0.38 -1.53
CA PRO A 8 -9.15 0.47 -0.60
C PRO A 8 -10.50 -0.17 -0.27
N THR A 9 -10.75 -0.46 1.01
CA THR A 9 -12.04 -1.02 1.46
C THR A 9 -12.96 0.08 1.97
N GLU A 10 -12.41 1.09 2.64
CA GLU A 10 -13.13 2.26 3.15
C GLU A 10 -12.21 3.49 3.10
N PRO A 11 -12.73 4.72 3.29
CA PRO A 11 -11.86 5.89 3.46
C PRO A 11 -10.86 5.66 4.60
N LEU A 12 -9.57 5.84 4.30
CA LEU A 12 -8.45 5.61 5.24
C LEU A 12 -8.23 4.15 5.67
N VAL A 13 -8.97 3.17 5.11
CA VAL A 13 -8.76 1.74 5.38
C VAL A 13 -8.37 1.03 4.09
N GLN A 14 -7.23 0.36 4.13
CA GLN A 14 -6.68 -0.37 2.99
C GLN A 14 -6.43 -1.82 3.39
N LYS A 15 -6.85 -2.75 2.53
CA LYS A 15 -6.51 -4.17 2.63
C LYS A 15 -5.27 -4.45 1.80
N LEU A 16 -4.23 -4.96 2.45
CA LEU A 16 -3.00 -5.38 1.83
C LEU A 16 -2.90 -6.91 1.83
N VAL A 17 -2.64 -7.51 0.68
CA VAL A 17 -2.53 -8.97 0.52
C VAL A 17 -1.18 -9.32 -0.11
N HIS A 18 -0.46 -10.25 0.52
CA HIS A 18 0.79 -10.82 0.04
C HIS A 18 0.58 -12.26 -0.41
N ASN A 19 0.83 -12.53 -1.69
CA ASN A 19 0.78 -13.87 -2.26
C ASN A 19 2.18 -14.29 -2.70
N LEU A 20 2.69 -15.39 -2.15
CA LEU A 20 3.99 -15.95 -2.50
C LEU A 20 3.82 -17.28 -3.24
N TYR A 21 4.19 -17.31 -4.51
CA TYR A 21 4.24 -18.50 -5.35
C TYR A 21 5.68 -18.97 -5.47
N PHE A 22 5.95 -20.23 -5.15
CA PHE A 22 7.29 -20.83 -5.22
C PHE A 22 7.28 -22.13 -6.02
N GLN A 23 8.46 -22.53 -6.51
CA GLN A 23 8.60 -23.78 -7.26
C GLN A 23 8.40 -24.99 -6.34
N LYS A 24 7.72 -26.03 -6.82
CA LYS A 24 7.43 -27.25 -6.04
C LYS A 24 8.66 -27.94 -5.48
N ASN A 25 9.82 -27.76 -6.12
CA ASN A 25 11.09 -28.37 -5.72
C ASN A 25 11.75 -27.67 -4.53
N LEU A 26 11.24 -26.50 -4.11
CA LEU A 26 11.77 -25.77 -2.97
C LEU A 26 11.06 -26.22 -1.68
N PRO A 27 11.80 -26.51 -0.59
CA PRO A 27 11.20 -26.80 0.70
C PRO A 27 10.25 -25.69 1.17
N ALA A 28 9.03 -26.07 1.58
CA ALA A 28 7.98 -25.14 1.95
C ALA A 28 8.35 -24.20 3.12
N PHE A 29 9.25 -24.63 4.01
CA PHE A 29 9.71 -23.80 5.13
C PHE A 29 10.45 -22.55 4.66
N ILE A 30 11.14 -22.61 3.51
CA ILE A 30 11.84 -21.46 2.93
C ILE A 30 10.82 -20.41 2.51
N GLY A 31 9.75 -20.82 1.79
CA GLY A 31 8.66 -19.92 1.43
C GLY A 31 7.98 -19.31 2.65
N LYS A 32 7.75 -20.09 3.70
CA LYS A 32 7.18 -19.60 4.97
C LYS A 32 8.10 -18.58 5.65
N PHE A 33 9.42 -18.79 5.62
CA PHE A 33 10.40 -17.86 6.16
C PHE A 33 10.39 -16.52 5.42
N PHE A 34 10.36 -16.54 4.08
CA PHE A 34 10.23 -15.32 3.28
C PHE A 34 8.93 -14.57 3.58
N LEU A 35 7.80 -15.29 3.63
CA LEU A 35 6.51 -14.67 3.93
C LEU A 35 6.48 -14.04 5.33
N LEU A 36 7.10 -14.70 6.32
CA LEU A 36 7.25 -14.15 7.68
C LEU A 36 8.12 -12.90 7.70
N GLY A 37 9.26 -12.92 6.98
CA GLY A 37 10.15 -11.76 6.89
C GLY A 37 9.45 -10.53 6.31
N GLU A 38 8.72 -10.71 5.21
CA GLU A 38 7.89 -9.67 4.60
C GLU A 38 6.80 -9.16 5.55
N ALA A 39 6.14 -10.05 6.29
CA ALA A 39 5.12 -9.66 7.26
C ALA A 39 5.70 -8.77 8.38
N ILE A 40 6.89 -9.11 8.90
CA ILE A 40 7.56 -8.32 9.96
C ILE A 40 8.05 -6.96 9.43
N GLN A 41 8.49 -6.88 8.17
CA GLN A 41 8.85 -5.60 7.55
C GLN A 41 7.61 -4.72 7.38
N LEU A 42 6.54 -5.31 6.87
CA LEU A 42 5.27 -4.62 6.67
C LEU A 42 4.67 -4.10 7.99
N GLU A 43 4.70 -4.90 9.05
CA GLU A 43 4.16 -4.51 10.35
C GLU A 43 4.81 -3.22 10.88
N ARG A 44 6.12 -3.07 10.68
CA ARG A 44 6.85 -1.85 11.04
C ARG A 44 6.41 -0.65 10.21
N ASP A 45 6.16 -0.85 8.92
CA ASP A 45 5.65 0.21 8.05
C ASP A 45 4.20 0.60 8.40
N ILE A 46 3.35 -0.37 8.74
CA ILE A 46 1.97 -0.14 9.18
C ILE A 46 1.93 0.78 10.41
N MET A 47 2.83 0.57 11.37
CA MET A 47 2.93 1.44 12.55
C MET A 47 3.14 2.90 12.16
N ILE A 48 4.01 3.16 11.19
CA ILE A 48 4.29 4.51 10.70
C ILE A 48 3.12 5.06 9.88
N TRP A 49 2.50 4.25 9.02
CA TRP A 49 1.38 4.69 8.19
C TRP A 49 0.16 5.07 9.02
N ASN A 50 -0.17 4.29 10.05
CA ASN A 50 -1.31 4.55 10.93
C ASN A 50 -1.14 5.85 11.73
N ASN A 51 0.09 6.25 12.03
CA ASN A 51 0.40 7.45 12.82
C ASN A 51 0.83 8.66 11.97
N LYS A 52 0.82 8.55 10.64
CA LYS A 52 1.26 9.63 9.74
C LYS A 52 0.06 10.33 9.08
N ARG A 53 0.16 11.64 8.96
CA ARG A 53 -0.77 12.46 8.17
C ARG A 53 -0.27 12.61 6.73
N TYR A 54 -1.20 12.60 5.78
CA TYR A 54 -0.89 12.98 4.41
C TYR A 54 -0.57 14.48 4.31
N GLU A 55 0.67 14.81 3.95
CA GLU A 55 1.12 16.19 3.70
C GLU A 55 1.16 16.46 2.20
N LYS A 56 0.40 17.47 1.73
CA LYS A 56 0.26 17.79 0.30
C LYS A 56 1.53 18.44 -0.26
N LYS A 57 2.19 19.30 0.53
CA LYS A 57 3.43 19.99 0.16
C LYS A 57 4.52 19.70 1.19
N PRO A 58 5.07 18.48 1.21
CA PRO A 58 6.15 18.15 2.13
C PRO A 58 7.36 19.04 1.87
N LEU A 59 8.02 19.48 2.94
CA LEU A 59 9.29 20.20 2.86
C LEU A 59 10.38 19.21 2.49
N PHE A 60 10.61 19.04 1.19
CA PHE A 60 11.68 18.19 0.69
C PHE A 60 13.04 18.85 0.97
N VAL A 61 13.99 18.06 1.45
CA VAL A 61 15.39 18.45 1.35
C VAL A 61 15.73 18.47 -0.14
N LYS A 62 16.65 19.33 -0.60
CA LYS A 62 17.09 19.38 -2.02
C LYS A 62 17.92 18.13 -2.40
N SER A 63 17.49 16.94 -1.97
CA SER A 63 18.06 15.66 -2.31
C SER A 63 17.42 15.14 -3.60
N LYS A 64 18.13 14.27 -4.34
CA LYS A 64 17.62 13.70 -5.59
C LYS A 64 16.52 12.69 -5.33
N GLU A 65 16.56 12.06 -4.17
CA GLU A 65 15.66 11.03 -3.67
C GLU A 65 14.28 11.63 -3.38
N ASP A 66 14.23 12.75 -2.66
CA ASP A 66 12.98 13.44 -2.33
C ASP A 66 12.23 13.93 -3.57
N SER A 67 12.97 14.32 -4.63
CA SER A 67 12.38 14.73 -5.90
C SER A 67 11.56 13.63 -6.59
N GLN A 68 11.85 12.36 -6.31
CA GLN A 68 11.11 11.23 -6.89
C GLN A 68 9.72 11.07 -6.28
N VAL A 69 9.54 11.47 -5.02
CA VAL A 69 8.23 11.42 -4.34
C VAL A 69 7.23 12.32 -5.06
N ALA A 70 7.65 13.52 -5.44
CA ALA A 70 6.81 14.46 -6.19
C ALA A 70 6.41 13.90 -7.57
N LYS A 71 7.37 13.28 -8.28
CA LYS A 71 7.12 12.63 -9.58
C LYS A 71 6.16 11.46 -9.46
N HIS A 72 6.36 10.60 -8.46
CA HIS A 72 5.48 9.47 -8.17
C HIS A 72 4.05 9.94 -7.89
N ARG A 73 3.86 10.96 -7.02
CA ARG A 73 2.53 11.51 -6.73
C ARG A 73 1.83 12.07 -7.97
N ARG A 74 2.57 12.74 -8.86
CA ARG A 74 2.04 13.25 -10.14
C ARG A 74 1.63 12.13 -11.09
N TRP A 75 2.41 11.06 -11.17
CA TRP A 75 2.05 9.89 -11.96
C TRP A 75 0.81 9.19 -11.37
N PHE A 76 0.76 8.98 -10.05
CA PHE A 76 -0.33 8.28 -9.39
C PHE A 76 -1.67 9.02 -9.46
N SER A 77 -1.67 10.35 -9.61
CA SER A 77 -2.92 11.12 -9.74
C SER A 77 -3.74 10.77 -10.99
N GLN A 78 -3.15 10.13 -12.00
CA GLN A 78 -3.89 9.70 -13.21
C GLN A 78 -5.05 8.74 -12.89
N PHE A 79 -4.91 7.95 -11.83
CA PHE A 79 -5.90 6.97 -11.40
C PHE A 79 -7.10 7.60 -10.66
N TYR A 80 -7.07 8.91 -10.40
CA TYR A 80 -8.14 9.66 -9.72
C TYR A 80 -8.74 10.77 -10.62
N SER A 81 -8.62 10.62 -11.95
CA SER A 81 -9.29 11.51 -12.90
C SER A 81 -10.82 11.42 -12.79
N GLU A 82 -11.54 12.40 -13.36
CA GLU A 82 -13.02 12.47 -13.29
C GLU A 82 -13.70 11.21 -13.83
N ASN A 83 -13.12 10.60 -14.86
CA ASN A 83 -13.63 9.39 -15.50
C ASN A 83 -13.20 8.08 -14.80
N SER A 84 -12.44 8.16 -13.71
CA SER A 84 -11.96 6.97 -13.01
C SER A 84 -13.08 6.29 -12.22
N PRO A 85 -13.18 4.94 -12.24
CA PRO A 85 -14.10 4.21 -11.37
C PRO A 85 -13.84 4.56 -9.90
N ARG A 86 -14.79 5.25 -9.28
CA ARG A 86 -14.72 5.56 -7.84
C ARG A 86 -15.47 4.48 -7.08
N LEU A 87 -14.89 4.08 -5.95
CA LEU A 87 -15.58 3.23 -4.99
C LEU A 87 -16.78 4.03 -4.46
N LYS A 88 -17.99 3.73 -4.94
CA LYS A 88 -19.22 4.31 -4.41
C LYS A 88 -19.47 3.67 -3.05
N PHE A 89 -18.93 4.29 -2.01
CA PHE A 89 -19.21 3.91 -0.64
C PHE A 89 -20.68 4.22 -0.35
N GLN A 90 -21.51 3.19 -0.20
CA GLN A 90 -22.92 3.31 0.15
C GLN A 90 -23.11 2.64 1.52
N ARG A 91 -22.79 3.35 2.62
CA ARG A 91 -23.35 3.04 3.94
C ARG A 91 -24.60 3.90 4.09
N ASP A 92 -25.77 3.32 3.79
CA ASP A 92 -27.08 3.98 3.96
C ASP A 92 -27.60 3.90 5.41
N THR A 93 -26.83 3.40 6.37
CA THR A 93 -27.28 3.26 7.77
C THR A 93 -26.23 3.74 8.76
N LEU A 94 -26.63 4.76 9.53
CA LEU A 94 -25.96 5.28 10.73
C LEU A 94 -26.20 4.32 11.91
N GLU A 95 -25.41 3.27 12.03
CA GLU A 95 -25.32 2.47 13.26
C GLU A 95 -23.87 2.55 13.75
N TRP A 96 -23.70 3.04 14.98
CA TRP A 96 -22.41 3.24 15.65
C TRP A 96 -21.90 1.96 16.30
#